data_AF-A0A831RJL7-F1
#
_entry.id   AF-A0A831RJL7-F1
#
_cell.length_a   1.000
_cell.length_b   1.000
_cell.length_c   1.000
_cell.angle_alpha   90.00
_cell.angle_beta   90.00
_cell.angle_gamma   90.00
#
_symmetry.space_group_name_H-M   'P 1'
#
loop_
_entity.id
_entity.type
_entity.pdbx_description
1 polymer ?
#
loop_
_entity_poly.entity_id
_entity_poly.type
_entity_poly.pdbx_seq_one_letter_code
_entity_poly.pdbx_strand_id
1 'polypeptide(L)'
;MSPQRQAGIDEEPLTEAAVAEYLRGHPDFFEKHIPLLAILRVPHPAGGAVSLIERQVSALRQQNQQLRRKLMDMVQAARDNEELASRMQQLGVALADASDLRDLLETLDQVLRKDFRADAVALCLIDAPATAAAPAHVQFLDAADAGLAHFEKILTAKRPVCGRLKSRQLQFLFGDDAGAITSGALIPLVAARNLGV
;
A
#
# COMPACT_ATOMS: atom_id res chain seq x y z
N MET A 1 -6.90 38.99 -53.89
CA MET A 1 -6.11 38.08 -53.03
C MET A 1 -5.18 38.96 -52.20
N SER A 2 -5.73 39.52 -51.12
CA SER A 2 -5.03 40.46 -50.24
C SER A 2 -4.37 39.69 -49.10
N PRO A 3 -3.11 39.98 -48.73
CA PRO A 3 -2.45 39.26 -47.65
C PRO A 3 -2.99 39.73 -46.31
N GLN A 4 -3.53 38.79 -45.52
CA GLN A 4 -3.90 39.00 -44.13
C GLN A 4 -2.62 39.27 -43.32
N ARG A 5 -2.49 40.48 -42.79
CA ARG A 5 -1.57 40.78 -41.69
C ARG A 5 -2.05 40.01 -40.46
N GLN A 6 -1.35 38.95 -40.09
CA GLN A 6 -1.39 38.44 -38.72
C GLN A 6 -0.81 39.54 -37.83
N ALA A 7 -1.67 40.18 -37.04
CA ALA A 7 -1.22 40.98 -35.90
C ALA A 7 -0.60 39.99 -34.92
N GLY A 8 0.73 39.93 -34.91
CA GLY A 8 1.47 39.32 -33.82
C GLY A 8 1.01 40.00 -32.54
N ILE A 9 0.50 39.21 -31.62
CA ILE A 9 0.39 39.67 -30.24
C ILE A 9 1.85 39.71 -29.79
N ASP A 10 2.44 40.89 -29.86
CA ASP A 10 3.74 41.16 -29.27
C ASP A 10 3.58 40.85 -27.77
N GLU A 11 4.01 39.66 -27.34
CA GLU A 11 4.30 39.39 -25.94
C GLU A 11 5.53 40.22 -25.59
N GLU A 12 5.32 41.54 -25.42
CA GLU A 12 6.30 42.40 -24.77
C GLU A 12 6.65 41.74 -23.43
N PRO A 13 7.93 41.42 -23.19
CA PRO A 13 8.33 40.76 -21.96
C PRO A 13 7.92 41.66 -20.80
N LEU A 14 7.06 41.15 -19.93
CA LEU A 14 6.50 41.89 -18.81
C LEU A 14 7.66 42.42 -17.95
N THR A 15 7.92 43.73 -18.01
CA THR A 15 9.04 44.35 -17.28
C THR A 15 8.67 44.53 -15.82
N GLU A 16 9.66 44.46 -14.92
CA GLU A 16 9.44 44.71 -13.48
C GLU A 16 8.79 46.07 -13.21
N ALA A 17 9.14 47.09 -14.01
CA ALA A 17 8.55 48.42 -13.93
C ALA A 17 7.06 48.41 -14.29
N ALA A 18 6.66 47.65 -15.33
CA ALA A 18 5.26 47.51 -15.70
C ALA A 18 4.45 46.79 -14.62
N VAL A 19 5.01 45.76 -13.99
CA VAL A 19 4.38 45.05 -12.86
C VAL A 19 4.20 45.97 -11.65
N ALA A 20 5.23 46.76 -11.33
CA ALA A 20 5.17 47.71 -10.21
C ALA A 20 4.13 48.81 -10.44
N GLU A 21 4.04 49.36 -11.65
CA GLU A 21 3.02 50.35 -12.01
C GLU A 21 1.61 49.76 -11.93
N TYR A 22 1.45 48.53 -12.44
CA TYR A 22 0.18 47.82 -12.39
C TYR A 22 -0.29 47.59 -10.94
N LEU A 23 0.59 47.10 -10.06
CA LEU A 23 0.27 46.88 -8.65
C LEU A 23 -0.01 48.20 -7.90
N ARG A 24 0.64 49.31 -8.28
CA ARG A 24 0.34 50.63 -7.70
C ARG A 24 -1.06 51.13 -8.09
N GLY A 25 -1.48 50.85 -9.32
CA GLY A 25 -2.83 51.16 -9.81
C GLY A 25 -3.93 50.27 -9.23
N HIS A 26 -3.60 49.12 -8.63
CA HIS A 26 -4.54 48.12 -8.13
C HIS A 26 -4.19 47.68 -6.70
N PRO A 27 -4.41 48.53 -5.68
CA PRO A 27 -4.04 48.23 -4.29
C PRO A 27 -4.82 47.04 -3.68
N ASP A 28 -6.00 46.73 -4.20
CA ASP A 28 -6.88 45.62 -3.82
C ASP A 28 -6.52 44.29 -4.51
N PHE A 29 -5.49 44.28 -5.37
CA PHE A 29 -5.12 43.13 -6.19
C PHE A 29 -4.91 41.84 -5.37
N PHE A 30 -4.24 41.93 -4.21
CA PHE A 30 -3.99 40.77 -3.36
C PHE A 30 -5.20 40.32 -2.55
N GLU A 31 -6.21 41.18 -2.35
CA GLU A 31 -7.49 40.79 -1.74
C GLU A 31 -8.31 39.93 -2.71
N LYS A 32 -8.28 40.27 -3.99
CA LYS A 32 -8.95 39.50 -5.06
C LYS A 32 -8.19 38.22 -5.43
N HIS A 33 -6.90 38.16 -5.12
CA HIS A 33 -6.02 37.04 -5.43
C HIS A 33 -5.31 36.47 -4.20
N ILE A 34 -6.06 36.19 -3.13
CA ILE A 34 -5.52 35.60 -1.88
C ILE A 34 -4.61 34.36 -2.13
N PRO A 35 -4.91 33.43 -3.06
CA PRO A 35 -4.02 32.29 -3.33
C PRO A 35 -2.60 32.68 -3.76
N LEU A 36 -2.39 33.84 -4.40
CA LEU A 36 -1.05 34.33 -4.79
C LEU A 36 -0.18 34.60 -3.56
N LEU A 37 -0.76 35.03 -2.43
CA LEU A 37 -0.05 35.26 -1.18
C LEU A 37 0.48 33.96 -0.55
N ALA A 38 -0.02 32.79 -0.95
CA ALA A 38 0.53 31.50 -0.51
C ALA A 38 1.82 31.12 -1.25
N ILE A 39 2.11 31.76 -2.38
CA ILE A 39 3.21 31.42 -3.29
C ILE A 39 4.27 32.53 -3.28
N LEU A 40 3.83 33.80 -3.26
CA LEU A 40 4.71 34.96 -3.20
C LEU A 40 5.55 34.97 -1.93
N ARG A 41 6.82 35.38 -2.09
CA ARG A 41 7.73 35.79 -1.01
C ARG A 41 7.81 37.31 -1.03
N VAL A 42 7.03 37.97 -0.19
CA VAL A 42 7.16 39.41 0.05
C VAL A 42 7.86 39.58 1.39
N PRO A 43 9.16 39.92 1.41
CA PRO A 43 9.86 40.17 2.67
C PRO A 43 9.28 41.41 3.35
N HIS A 44 8.92 41.28 4.61
CA HIS A 44 8.48 42.38 5.45
C HIS A 44 9.72 43.10 5.99
N PRO A 45 9.89 44.41 5.75
CA PRO A 45 11.05 45.15 6.22
C PRO A 45 10.96 45.37 7.73
N ALA A 46 11.38 44.37 8.51
CA ALA A 46 11.64 44.50 9.93
C ALA A 46 13.15 44.76 10.09
N GLY A 47 13.55 46.02 10.23
CA GLY A 47 14.95 46.48 10.22
C GLY A 47 15.87 45.81 11.25
N GLY A 48 16.31 44.58 10.96
CA GLY A 48 17.24 43.77 11.76
C GLY A 48 16.61 42.63 12.58
N ALA A 49 15.28 42.50 12.64
CA ALA A 49 14.58 41.46 13.41
C ALA A 49 13.74 40.55 12.50
N VAL A 50 13.71 39.24 12.77
CA VAL A 50 12.87 38.31 12.00
C VAL A 50 11.40 38.58 12.32
N SER A 51 10.59 38.86 11.29
CA SER A 51 9.14 39.10 11.46
C SER A 51 8.43 37.85 11.97
N LEU A 52 7.72 37.96 13.10
CA LEU A 52 6.93 36.86 13.65
C LEU A 52 5.84 36.38 12.69
N ILE A 53 5.29 37.29 11.87
CA ILE A 53 4.29 36.96 10.85
C ILE A 53 4.92 36.11 9.75
N GLU A 54 6.13 36.44 9.28
CA GLU A 54 6.84 35.61 8.30
C GLU A 54 7.12 34.21 8.85
N ARG A 55 7.54 34.13 10.12
CA ARG A 55 7.79 32.85 10.79
C ARG A 55 6.51 32.04 10.95
N GLN A 56 5.38 32.68 11.28
CA GLN A 56 4.06 32.04 11.36
C GLN A 56 3.57 31.55 10.00
N VAL A 57 3.67 32.36 8.95
CA VAL A 57 3.28 31.97 7.58
C VAL A 57 4.16 30.83 7.09
N SER A 58 5.47 30.88 7.32
CA SER A 58 6.38 29.79 6.96
C SER A 58 6.02 28.50 7.70
N ALA A 59 5.73 28.58 9.01
CA ALA A 59 5.32 27.42 9.81
C ALA A 59 4.00 26.83 9.31
N LEU A 60 3.00 27.67 9.01
CA LEU A 60 1.71 27.25 8.45
C LEU A 60 1.87 26.59 7.07
N ARG A 61 2.72 27.14 6.20
CA ARG A 61 3.02 26.54 4.88
C ARG A 61 3.69 25.17 5.04
N GLN A 62 4.65 25.04 5.96
CA GLN A 62 5.31 23.76 6.25
C GLN A 62 4.31 22.73 6.80
N GLN A 63 3.45 23.13 7.74
CA GLN A 63 2.38 22.28 8.27
C GLN A 63 1.40 21.85 7.17
N ASN A 64 0.98 22.77 6.30
CA ASN A 64 0.08 22.45 5.19
C ASN A 64 0.72 21.44 4.23
N GLN A 65 1.99 21.63 3.88
CA GLN A 65 2.73 20.68 3.04
C GLN A 65 2.85 19.30 3.71
N GLN A 66 3.11 19.26 5.01
CA GLN A 66 3.17 18.01 5.76
C GLN A 66 1.81 17.30 5.79
N LEU A 67 0.72 18.04 6.01
CA LEU A 67 -0.64 17.50 5.99
C LEU A 67 -1.03 16.98 4.61
N ARG A 68 -0.68 17.70 3.54
CA ARG A 68 -0.89 17.24 2.17
C ARG A 68 -0.15 15.94 1.88
N ARG A 69 1.10 15.80 2.32
CA ARG A 69 1.86 14.54 2.19
C ARG A 69 1.16 13.40 2.91
N LYS A 70 0.80 13.58 4.18
CA LYS A 70 0.06 12.56 4.95
C LYS A 70 -1.26 12.16 4.29
N LEU A 71 -1.99 13.12 3.70
CA LEU A 71 -3.23 12.84 2.99
C LEU A 71 -2.96 12.00 1.74
N MET A 72 -1.93 12.33 0.96
CA MET A 72 -1.54 11.53 -0.20
C MET A 72 -1.13 10.10 0.22
N ASP A 73 -0.38 9.95 1.31
CA ASP A 73 0.00 8.63 1.85
C ASP A 73 -1.25 7.81 2.25
N MET A 74 -2.23 8.45 2.91
CA MET A 74 -3.49 7.80 3.28
C MET A 74 -4.32 7.40 2.07
N VAL A 75 -4.39 8.26 1.05
CA VAL A 75 -5.11 7.94 -0.20
C VAL A 75 -4.44 6.77 -0.92
N GLN A 76 -3.11 6.73 -0.96
CA GLN A 76 -2.39 5.61 -1.55
C GLN A 76 -2.66 4.31 -0.78
N ALA A 77 -2.56 4.33 0.56
CA ALA A 77 -2.89 3.18 1.39
C ALA A 77 -4.35 2.72 1.20
N ALA A 78 -5.30 3.66 1.03
CA ALA A 78 -6.69 3.32 0.76
C ALA A 78 -6.87 2.60 -0.59
N ARG A 79 -6.17 3.06 -1.64
CA ARG A 79 -6.19 2.41 -2.96
C ARG A 79 -5.57 1.01 -2.92
N ASP A 80 -4.43 0.89 -2.28
CA ASP A 80 -3.74 -0.40 -2.13
C ASP A 80 -4.62 -1.40 -1.36
N ASN A 81 -5.33 -0.93 -0.33
CA ASN A 81 -6.29 -1.73 0.43
C ASN A 81 -7.52 -2.13 -0.39
N GLU A 82 -8.05 -1.22 -1.21
CA GLU A 82 -9.19 -1.50 -2.10
C GLU A 82 -8.83 -2.56 -3.14
N GLU A 83 -7.64 -2.46 -3.74
CA GLU A 83 -7.12 -3.46 -4.67
C GLU A 83 -6.94 -4.82 -3.98
N LEU A 84 -6.37 -4.84 -2.76
CA LEU A 84 -6.22 -6.05 -1.97
C LEU A 84 -7.58 -6.70 -1.63
N ALA A 85 -8.57 -5.90 -1.23
CA ALA A 85 -9.90 -6.39 -0.92
C ALA A 85 -10.59 -7.00 -2.15
N SER A 86 -10.44 -6.36 -3.31
CA SER A 86 -10.96 -6.88 -4.58
C SER A 86 -10.35 -8.24 -4.94
N ARG A 87 -9.02 -8.37 -4.84
CA ARG A 87 -8.32 -9.65 -5.06
C ARG A 87 -8.77 -10.73 -4.08
N MET A 88 -8.97 -10.38 -2.80
CA MET A 88 -9.45 -11.32 -1.80
C MET A 88 -10.88 -11.80 -2.07
N GLN A 89 -11.76 -10.92 -2.55
CA GLN A 89 -13.09 -11.31 -3.00
C GLN A 89 -13.03 -12.24 -4.21
N GLN A 90 -12.20 -11.92 -5.22
CA GLN A 90 -12.02 -12.75 -6.41
C GLN A 90 -11.49 -14.14 -6.05
N LEU A 91 -10.52 -14.23 -5.13
CA LEU A 91 -10.05 -15.49 -4.59
C LEU A 91 -11.19 -16.27 -3.93
N GLY A 92 -12.01 -15.62 -3.10
CA GLY A 92 -13.15 -16.26 -2.46
C GLY A 92 -14.14 -16.87 -3.45
N VAL A 93 -14.42 -16.17 -4.56
CA VAL A 93 -15.27 -16.71 -5.65
C VAL A 93 -14.58 -17.87 -6.36
N ALA A 94 -13.31 -17.72 -6.73
CA ALA A 94 -12.56 -18.76 -7.44
C ALA A 94 -12.45 -20.06 -6.62
N LEU A 95 -12.26 -19.96 -5.30
CA LEU A 95 -12.24 -21.13 -4.41
C LEU A 95 -13.64 -21.76 -4.25
N ALA A 96 -14.71 -20.97 -4.33
CA ALA A 96 -16.08 -21.48 -4.25
C ALA A 96 -16.52 -22.18 -5.55
N ASP A 97 -15.99 -21.75 -6.69
CA ASP A 97 -16.24 -22.34 -8.02
C ASP A 97 -15.35 -23.56 -8.32
N ALA A 98 -14.36 -23.85 -7.47
CA ALA A 98 -13.43 -24.96 -7.65
C ALA A 98 -14.17 -26.31 -7.66
N SER A 99 -13.87 -27.14 -8.67
CA SER A 99 -14.61 -28.40 -8.90
C SER A 99 -14.15 -29.54 -8.01
N ASP A 100 -12.90 -29.52 -7.57
CA ASP A 100 -12.31 -30.51 -6.67
C ASP A 100 -11.20 -29.90 -5.79
N LEU A 101 -10.69 -30.70 -4.85
CA LEU A 101 -9.64 -30.25 -3.93
C LEU A 101 -8.35 -29.86 -4.67
N ARG A 102 -8.04 -30.50 -5.79
CA ARG A 102 -6.82 -30.21 -6.54
C ARG A 102 -6.90 -28.84 -7.20
N ASP A 103 -7.99 -28.58 -7.90
CA ASP A 103 -8.27 -27.30 -8.56
C ASP A 103 -8.27 -26.14 -7.54
N LEU A 104 -8.83 -26.39 -6.35
CA LEU A 104 -8.78 -25.45 -5.22
C LEU A 104 -7.33 -25.14 -4.80
N LEU A 105 -6.49 -26.16 -4.62
CA LEU A 105 -5.11 -26.01 -4.19
C LEU A 105 -4.24 -25.31 -5.24
N GLU A 106 -4.40 -25.66 -6.52
CA GLU A 106 -3.69 -25.02 -7.63
C GLU A 106 -4.12 -23.54 -7.76
N THR A 107 -5.41 -23.24 -7.66
CA THR A 107 -5.92 -21.87 -7.69
C THR A 107 -5.39 -21.04 -6.53
N LEU A 108 -5.41 -21.60 -5.31
CA LEU A 108 -4.90 -20.92 -4.12
C LEU A 108 -3.41 -20.58 -4.26
N ASP A 109 -2.57 -21.53 -4.69
CA ASP A 109 -1.15 -21.29 -4.86
C ASP A 109 -0.87 -20.22 -5.92
N GLN A 110 -1.55 -20.30 -7.06
CA GLN A 110 -1.39 -19.31 -8.13
C GLN A 110 -1.73 -17.91 -7.65
N VAL A 111 -2.85 -17.73 -6.95
CA VAL A 111 -3.28 -16.43 -6.45
C VAL A 111 -2.31 -15.93 -5.38
N LEU A 112 -1.89 -16.76 -4.42
CA LEU A 112 -0.96 -16.35 -3.37
C LEU A 112 0.41 -15.92 -3.93
N ARG A 113 0.94 -16.64 -4.93
CA ARG A 113 2.24 -16.31 -5.53
C ARG A 113 2.16 -15.16 -6.53
N LYS A 114 1.16 -15.14 -7.41
CA LYS A 114 1.07 -14.14 -8.49
C LYS A 114 0.45 -12.84 -8.01
N ASP A 115 -0.68 -12.93 -7.33
CA ASP A 115 -1.49 -11.75 -7.00
C ASP A 115 -1.12 -11.18 -5.63
N PHE A 116 -0.81 -12.03 -4.65
CA PHE A 116 -0.34 -11.59 -3.33
C PHE A 116 1.18 -11.49 -3.22
N ARG A 117 1.92 -11.90 -4.26
CA ARG A 117 3.40 -11.84 -4.35
C ARG A 117 4.09 -12.47 -3.13
N ALA A 118 3.55 -13.57 -2.64
CA ALA A 118 4.20 -14.33 -1.57
C ALA A 118 5.47 -15.00 -2.10
N ASP A 119 6.62 -14.72 -1.47
CA ASP A 119 7.92 -15.31 -1.82
C ASP A 119 7.93 -16.83 -1.57
N ALA A 120 7.26 -17.26 -0.50
CA ALA A 120 7.13 -18.66 -0.12
C ALA A 120 5.72 -18.94 0.41
N VAL A 121 5.15 -20.07 -0.01
CA VAL A 121 3.84 -20.57 0.41
C VAL A 121 4.03 -22.04 0.76
N ALA A 122 3.49 -22.46 1.90
CA ALA A 122 3.41 -23.84 2.34
C ALA A 122 2.03 -24.07 2.94
N LEU A 123 1.47 -25.25 2.71
CA LEU A 123 0.13 -25.61 3.16
C LEU A 123 0.17 -27.03 3.72
N CYS A 124 -0.27 -27.21 4.96
CA CYS A 124 -0.35 -28.53 5.59
C CYS A 124 -1.81 -28.89 5.82
N LEU A 125 -2.28 -30.00 5.25
CA LEU A 125 -3.64 -30.49 5.41
C LEU A 125 -3.67 -31.75 6.27
N ILE A 126 -4.58 -31.80 7.24
CA ILE A 126 -4.75 -32.90 8.19
C ILE A 126 -5.91 -33.79 7.75
N ASP A 127 -5.68 -35.11 7.70
CA ASP A 127 -6.66 -36.13 7.31
C ASP A 127 -7.35 -35.82 5.97
N ALA A 128 -6.65 -35.16 5.06
CA ALA A 128 -7.13 -34.89 3.71
C ALA A 128 -6.70 -36.05 2.78
N PRO A 129 -7.53 -36.41 1.79
CA PRO A 129 -7.17 -37.44 0.84
C PRO A 129 -5.92 -37.00 0.08
N ALA A 130 -4.82 -37.73 0.28
CA ALA A 130 -3.58 -37.47 -0.42
C ALA A 130 -3.84 -37.56 -1.93
N THR A 131 -3.60 -36.46 -2.63
CA THR A 131 -3.74 -36.39 -4.08
C THR A 131 -2.35 -36.50 -4.69
N ALA A 132 -2.13 -37.50 -5.56
CA ALA A 132 -0.82 -37.77 -6.17
C ALA A 132 -0.28 -36.61 -7.04
N ALA A 133 -1.15 -35.66 -7.39
CA ALA A 133 -0.83 -34.46 -8.17
C ALA A 133 -0.88 -33.16 -7.35
N ALA A 134 -0.85 -33.24 -6.01
CA ALA A 134 -0.80 -32.04 -5.20
C ALA A 134 0.49 -31.23 -5.45
N PRO A 135 0.44 -29.90 -5.36
CA PRO A 135 1.64 -29.07 -5.48
C PRO A 135 2.70 -29.45 -4.43
N ALA A 136 3.99 -29.31 -4.80
CA ALA A 136 5.12 -29.73 -3.93
C ALA A 136 5.18 -29.04 -2.56
N HIS A 137 4.52 -27.88 -2.41
CA HIS A 137 4.45 -27.13 -1.16
C HIS A 137 3.22 -27.49 -0.29
N VAL A 138 2.39 -28.45 -0.74
CA VAL A 138 1.27 -28.99 0.02
C VAL A 138 1.69 -30.31 0.67
N GLN A 139 1.58 -30.37 2.00
CA GLN A 139 1.87 -31.56 2.80
C GLN A 139 0.56 -32.15 3.34
N PHE A 140 0.39 -33.46 3.21
CA PHE A 140 -0.72 -34.19 3.82
C PHE A 140 -0.22 -34.89 5.07
N LEU A 141 -0.82 -34.56 6.21
CA LEU A 141 -0.45 -35.09 7.52
C LEU A 141 -1.60 -35.93 8.09
N ASP A 142 -1.26 -36.96 8.83
CA ASP A 142 -2.20 -37.67 9.69
C ASP A 142 -2.47 -36.83 10.96
N ALA A 143 -3.67 -36.89 11.52
CA ALA A 143 -3.98 -36.24 12.80
C ALA A 143 -3.03 -36.61 13.95
N ALA A 144 -2.38 -37.78 13.90
CA ALA A 144 -1.39 -38.24 14.88
C ALA A 144 0.06 -37.80 14.57
N ASP A 145 0.30 -37.02 13.51
CA ASP A 145 1.65 -36.62 13.10
C ASP A 145 2.33 -35.73 14.17
N ALA A 146 3.57 -36.10 14.53
CA ALA A 146 4.36 -35.39 15.53
C ALA A 146 4.67 -33.93 15.15
N GLY A 147 4.69 -33.61 13.85
CA GLY A 147 4.88 -32.26 13.31
C GLY A 147 3.78 -31.28 13.73
N LEU A 148 2.56 -31.77 13.99
CA LEU A 148 1.43 -30.94 14.42
C LEU A 148 1.65 -30.31 15.81
N ALA A 149 2.51 -30.90 16.64
CA ALA A 149 2.87 -30.33 17.94
C ALA A 149 3.50 -28.93 17.83
N HIS A 150 4.11 -28.60 16.69
CA HIS A 150 4.65 -27.26 16.43
C HIS A 150 3.55 -26.22 16.18
N PHE A 151 2.33 -26.65 15.84
CA PHE A 151 1.20 -25.81 15.44
C PHE A 151 0.01 -25.88 16.41
N GLU A 152 0.05 -26.74 17.42
CA GLU A 152 -1.01 -26.95 18.40
C GLU A 152 -1.56 -25.64 19.00
N LYS A 153 -0.67 -24.71 19.36
CA LYS A 153 -1.07 -23.40 19.92
C LYS A 153 -1.89 -22.57 18.94
N ILE A 154 -1.55 -22.55 17.66
CA ILE A 154 -2.27 -21.74 16.67
C ILE A 154 -3.58 -22.41 16.26
N LEU A 155 -3.57 -23.75 16.11
CA LEU A 155 -4.75 -24.54 15.82
C LEU A 155 -5.80 -24.43 16.94
N THR A 156 -5.35 -24.40 18.20
CA THR A 156 -6.22 -24.21 19.37
C THR A 156 -6.72 -22.77 19.47
N ALA A 157 -5.86 -21.79 19.22
CA ALA A 157 -6.22 -20.37 19.27
C ALA A 157 -7.15 -19.93 18.12
N LYS A 158 -7.15 -20.66 16.99
CA LYS A 158 -7.95 -20.39 15.78
C LYS A 158 -7.79 -18.95 15.27
N ARG A 159 -6.59 -18.38 15.40
CA ARG A 159 -6.27 -17.02 14.98
C ARG A 159 -4.98 -16.99 14.19
N PRO A 160 -4.91 -16.23 13.08
CA PRO A 160 -3.67 -16.00 12.36
C PRO A 160 -2.60 -15.38 13.25
N VAL A 161 -1.35 -15.78 13.03
CA VAL A 161 -0.18 -15.18 13.67
C VAL A 161 0.75 -14.65 12.59
N CYS A 162 1.02 -13.35 12.66
CA CYS A 162 1.92 -12.67 11.73
C CYS A 162 3.20 -12.23 12.47
N GLY A 163 4.33 -12.31 11.79
CA GLY A 163 5.62 -11.84 12.30
C GLY A 163 6.73 -12.86 12.12
N ARG A 164 7.61 -12.97 13.12
CA ARG A 164 8.71 -13.95 13.08
C ARG A 164 8.22 -15.30 13.58
N LEU A 165 8.18 -16.28 12.68
CA LEU A 165 7.83 -17.66 13.02
C LEU A 165 9.00 -18.36 13.72
N LYS A 166 8.71 -19.41 14.49
CA LYS A 166 9.75 -20.18 15.17
C LYS A 166 10.55 -20.98 14.15
N SER A 167 11.86 -21.12 14.36
CA SER A 167 12.74 -21.87 13.45
C SER A 167 12.26 -23.31 13.19
N ARG A 168 11.68 -24.00 14.18
CA ARG A 168 11.10 -25.34 13.98
C ARG A 168 9.89 -25.36 13.05
N GLN A 169 9.03 -24.33 13.13
CA GLN A 169 7.87 -24.21 12.24
C GLN A 169 8.33 -23.90 10.82
N LEU A 170 9.30 -22.99 10.66
CA LEU A 170 9.88 -22.67 9.35
C LEU A 170 10.57 -23.90 8.73
N GLN A 171 11.38 -24.62 9.50
CA GLN A 171 12.06 -25.84 9.03
C GLN A 171 11.06 -26.92 8.60
N PHE A 172 9.95 -27.06 9.33
CA PHE A 172 8.90 -28.02 8.98
C PHE A 172 8.17 -27.65 7.69
N LEU A 173 7.82 -26.36 7.52
CA LEU A 173 7.04 -25.87 6.38
C LEU A 173 7.87 -25.72 5.10
N PHE A 174 9.12 -25.27 5.22
CA PHE A 174 9.94 -24.81 4.10
C PHE A 174 11.26 -25.56 3.96
N GLY A 175 11.60 -26.48 4.87
CA GLY A 175 12.82 -27.27 4.78
C GLY A 175 14.07 -26.40 4.68
N ASP A 176 14.84 -26.58 3.62
CA ASP A 176 16.11 -25.88 3.38
C ASP A 176 15.92 -24.37 3.15
N ASP A 177 14.75 -23.94 2.68
CA ASP A 177 14.44 -22.52 2.43
C ASP A 177 14.10 -21.75 3.72
N ALA A 178 13.97 -22.43 4.86
CA ALA A 178 13.62 -21.84 6.15
C ALA A 178 14.56 -20.69 6.58
N GLY A 179 15.83 -20.74 6.17
CA GLY A 179 16.83 -19.71 6.48
C GLY A 179 16.62 -18.39 5.73
N ALA A 180 15.95 -18.40 4.58
CA ALA A 180 15.68 -17.20 3.78
C ALA A 180 14.45 -16.42 4.28
N ILE A 181 13.56 -17.06 5.05
CA ILE A 181 12.29 -16.48 5.48
C ILE A 181 12.49 -15.69 6.77
N THR A 182 12.34 -14.37 6.69
CA THR A 182 12.53 -13.47 7.83
C THR A 182 11.24 -13.15 8.58
N SER A 183 10.12 -13.13 7.88
CA SER A 183 8.77 -12.93 8.41
C SER A 183 7.78 -13.82 7.66
N GLY A 184 6.66 -14.12 8.30
CA GLY A 184 5.59 -14.90 7.69
C GLY A 184 4.26 -14.68 8.40
N ALA A 185 3.20 -15.12 7.75
CA ALA A 185 1.88 -15.25 8.32
C ALA A 185 1.53 -16.74 8.37
N LEU A 186 1.07 -17.20 9.53
CA LEU A 186 0.61 -18.57 9.74
C LEU A 186 -0.88 -18.52 10.02
N ILE A 187 -1.68 -19.25 9.24
CA ILE A 187 -3.14 -19.15 9.24
C ILE A 187 -3.70 -20.53 9.57
N PRO A 188 -4.36 -20.73 10.72
CA PRO A 188 -4.95 -22.04 11.01
C PRO A 188 -6.20 -22.24 10.16
N LEU A 189 -6.26 -23.36 9.43
CA LEU A 189 -7.43 -23.78 8.68
C LEU A 189 -8.33 -24.58 9.61
N VAL A 190 -9.40 -23.96 10.10
CA VAL A 190 -10.30 -24.57 11.08
C VAL A 190 -11.74 -24.39 10.65
N ALA A 191 -12.45 -25.50 10.57
CA ALA A 191 -13.89 -25.55 10.36
C ALA A 191 -14.55 -26.31 11.52
N ALA A 192 -15.32 -27.36 11.25
CA ALA A 192 -15.84 -28.27 12.29
C ALA A 192 -14.71 -29.04 13.00
N ARG A 193 -13.59 -29.26 12.31
CA ARG A 193 -12.35 -29.82 12.84
C ARG A 193 -11.15 -28.98 12.39
N ASN A 194 -9.97 -29.27 12.94
CA ASN A 194 -8.72 -28.71 12.43
C ASN A 194 -8.43 -29.36 11.08
N LEU A 195 -8.36 -28.53 10.04
CA LEU A 195 -8.07 -28.97 8.67
C LEU A 195 -6.58 -28.81 8.35
N GLY A 196 -5.86 -27.96 9.07
CA GLY A 196 -4.46 -27.69 8.74
C GLY A 196 -3.96 -26.30 9.13
N VAL A 197 -2.83 -25.94 8.54
CA VAL A 197 -2.18 -24.61 8.64
C VAL A 197 -1.60 -24.19 7.29
#